data_AF-A0A317PJ67-F1
#
_entry.id   AF-A0A317PJ67-F1
#
_cell.length_a   1.000
_cell.length_b   1.000
_cell.length_c   1.000
_cell.angle_alpha   90.00
_cell.angle_beta   90.00
_cell.angle_gamma   90.00
#
_symmetry.space_group_name_H-M   'P 1'
#
loop_
_entity.id
_entity.type
_entity.pdbx_description
1 polymer ?
#
loop_
_entity_poly.entity_id
_entity_poly.type
_entity_poly.pdbx_seq_one_letter_code
_entity_poly.pdbx_strand_id
1 'polypeptide(L)'
;MSRRRGRAVPLVTAMAALAIAGIVIQAYLAGLAIFGAAFGLAMHRMLGGLVAIPILGLLSATLHPSGGTGWRGPARLLGVLYFVQLGLVAAGTAAGVSWIAALHPANALAMLLVAVEILRRNAALPSARATDTRN
;
A
#
# COMPACT_ATOMS: atom_id res chain seq x y z
N MET A 1 3.74 25.91 22.76
CA MET A 1 3.83 25.14 21.49
C MET A 1 3.06 23.83 21.64
N SER A 2 1.82 23.76 21.13
CA SER A 2 0.98 22.56 21.25
C SER A 2 1.41 21.51 20.22
N ARG A 3 1.80 20.32 20.69
CA ARG A 3 2.17 19.21 19.81
C ARG A 3 0.88 18.69 19.13
N ARG A 4 0.75 18.90 17.81
CA ARG A 4 -0.24 18.24 16.94
C ARG A 4 -0.01 16.72 16.95
N ARG A 5 -0.44 16.04 18.01
CA ARG A 5 -0.28 14.58 18.20
C ARG A 5 -1.47 13.74 17.67
N GLY A 6 -2.51 14.35 17.10
CA GLY A 6 -3.76 13.66 16.76
C GLY A 6 -4.01 13.29 15.28
N ARG A 7 -3.18 13.70 14.32
CA ARG A 7 -3.50 13.57 12.87
C ARG A 7 -2.74 12.49 12.10
N ALA A 8 -1.61 12.02 12.60
CA ALA A 8 -0.75 11.08 11.87
C ALA A 8 -1.31 9.65 11.84
N VAL A 9 -1.94 9.18 12.92
CA VAL A 9 -2.52 7.83 12.99
C VAL A 9 -3.73 7.68 12.03
N PRO A 10 -4.67 8.63 11.96
CA PRO A 10 -5.76 8.57 10.96
C PRO A 10 -5.27 8.51 9.52
N LEU A 11 -4.22 9.28 9.19
CA LEU A 11 -3.69 9.33 7.82
C LEU A 11 -3.00 8.01 7.42
N VAL A 12 -2.14 7.46 8.30
CA VAL A 12 -1.47 6.17 8.03
C VAL A 12 -2.48 5.04 7.86
N THR A 13 -3.49 4.98 8.73
CA THR A 13 -4.59 4.01 8.63
C THR A 13 -5.36 4.17 7.31
N ALA A 14 -5.71 5.40 6.93
CA ALA A 14 -6.42 5.66 5.67
C ALA A 14 -5.58 5.28 4.45
N MET A 15 -4.29 5.62 4.42
CA MET A 15 -3.39 5.26 3.32
C MET A 15 -3.20 3.75 3.22
N ALA A 16 -3.07 3.04 4.35
CA ALA A 16 -2.98 1.58 4.34
C ALA A 16 -4.27 0.93 3.81
N ALA A 17 -5.45 1.41 4.24
CA ALA A 17 -6.73 0.93 3.73
C ALA A 17 -6.91 1.20 2.23
N LEU A 18 -6.51 2.39 1.74
CA LEU A 18 -6.53 2.72 0.32
C LEU A 18 -5.57 1.85 -0.49
N ALA A 19 -4.37 1.55 0.03
CA ALA A 19 -3.43 0.64 -0.62
C ALA A 19 -4.03 -0.79 -0.74
N ILE A 20 -4.64 -1.31 0.33
CA ILE A 20 -5.32 -2.61 0.34
C ILE A 20 -6.43 -2.64 -0.73
N ALA A 21 -7.33 -1.66 -0.70
CA ALA A 21 -8.44 -1.58 -1.65
C ALA A 21 -7.93 -1.47 -3.10
N GLY A 22 -6.92 -0.63 -3.33
CA GLY A 22 -6.28 -0.47 -4.62
C GLY A 22 -5.68 -1.77 -5.16
N ILE A 23 -4.93 -2.50 -4.34
CA ILE A 23 -4.32 -3.79 -4.73
C ILE A 23 -5.39 -4.83 -5.07
N VAL A 24 -6.46 -4.92 -4.26
CA VAL A 24 -7.58 -5.84 -4.53
C VAL A 24 -8.29 -5.49 -5.84
N ILE A 25 -8.56 -4.20 -6.08
CA ILE A 25 -9.15 -3.73 -7.34
C ILE A 25 -8.23 -4.06 -8.51
N GLN A 26 -6.90 -3.91 -8.36
CA GLN A 26 -5.96 -4.26 -9.42
C GLN A 26 -5.96 -5.75 -9.75
N ALA A 27 -6.04 -6.62 -8.74
CA ALA A 27 -6.17 -8.06 -8.95
C ALA A 27 -7.47 -8.41 -9.70
N TYR A 28 -8.58 -7.77 -9.33
CA TYR A 28 -9.86 -7.91 -10.03
C TYR A 28 -9.78 -7.45 -11.50
N LEU A 29 -9.20 -6.28 -11.76
CA LEU A 29 -9.05 -5.75 -13.13
C LEU A 29 -8.14 -6.62 -14.01
N ALA A 30 -7.07 -7.17 -13.43
CA ALA A 30 -6.23 -8.16 -14.11
C ALA A 30 -7.02 -9.44 -14.42
N GLY A 31 -7.82 -9.93 -13.47
CA GLY A 31 -8.72 -11.05 -13.68
C GLY A 31 -9.75 -10.80 -14.78
N LEU A 32 -10.40 -9.63 -14.79
CA LEU A 32 -11.30 -9.21 -15.86
C LEU A 32 -10.65 -9.29 -17.24
N ALA A 33 -9.38 -8.87 -17.35
CA ALA A 33 -8.64 -8.95 -18.60
C ALA A 33 -8.41 -10.41 -19.03
N ILE A 34 -8.09 -11.30 -18.09
CA ILE A 34 -7.91 -12.74 -18.34
C ILE A 34 -9.21 -13.39 -18.81
N PHE A 35 -10.35 -13.02 -18.20
CA PHE A 35 -11.68 -13.54 -18.55
C PHE A 35 -12.33 -12.82 -19.75
N GLY A 36 -11.57 -12.02 -20.51
CA GLY A 36 -12.00 -11.51 -21.81
C GLY A 36 -12.72 -10.16 -21.81
N ALA A 37 -12.77 -9.45 -20.68
CA ALA A 37 -13.32 -8.09 -20.67
C ALA A 37 -12.37 -7.13 -21.41
N ALA A 38 -12.84 -6.56 -22.53
CA ALA A 38 -12.04 -5.72 -23.43
C ALA A 38 -11.36 -4.52 -22.74
N PHE A 39 -11.98 -3.97 -21.70
CA PHE A 39 -11.44 -2.83 -20.95
C PHE A 39 -10.56 -3.22 -19.75
N GLY A 40 -10.53 -4.50 -19.35
CA GLY A 40 -9.86 -4.94 -18.12
C GLY A 40 -8.38 -4.58 -18.09
N LEU A 41 -7.66 -4.87 -19.18
CA LEU A 41 -6.22 -4.60 -19.29
C LEU A 41 -5.92 -3.10 -19.29
N ALA A 42 -6.72 -2.30 -20.03
CA ALA A 42 -6.54 -0.86 -20.12
C ALA A 42 -6.79 -0.19 -18.75
N MET A 43 -7.86 -0.60 -18.05
CA MET A 43 -8.18 -0.10 -16.71
C MET A 43 -7.16 -0.54 -15.66
N HIS A 44 -6.67 -1.79 -15.71
CA HIS A 44 -5.59 -2.27 -14.84
C HIS A 44 -4.34 -1.39 -14.99
N ARG A 45 -3.92 -1.10 -16.22
CA ARG A 45 -2.76 -0.24 -16.48
C ARG A 45 -2.97 1.20 -15.99
N MET A 46 -4.12 1.79 -16.30
CA MET A 46 -4.43 3.18 -15.94
C MET A 46 -4.54 3.36 -14.43
N LEU A 47 -5.34 2.52 -13.77
CA LEU A 47 -5.62 2.62 -12.34
C LEU A 47 -4.46 2.08 -11.49
N GLY A 48 -3.58 1.24 -12.04
CA GLY A 48 -2.39 0.75 -11.36
C GLY A 48 -1.48 1.88 -10.89
N GLY A 49 -1.40 2.98 -11.65
CA GLY A 49 -0.67 4.19 -11.26
C GLY A 49 -1.25 4.87 -10.02
N LEU A 50 -2.56 4.81 -9.80
CA LEU A 50 -3.20 5.45 -8.64
C LEU A 50 -2.89 4.75 -7.32
N VAL A 51 -2.56 3.45 -7.35
CA VAL A 51 -2.11 2.70 -6.17
C VAL A 51 -0.78 3.24 -5.62
N ALA A 52 0.00 3.94 -6.45
CA ALA A 52 1.23 4.60 -6.02
C ALA A 52 0.97 5.67 -4.95
N ILE A 53 -0.15 6.39 -5.03
CA ILE A 53 -0.45 7.53 -4.15
C ILE A 53 -0.43 7.13 -2.67
N PRO A 54 -1.22 6.15 -2.20
CA PRO A 54 -1.18 5.73 -0.81
C PRO A 54 0.15 5.11 -0.40
N ILE A 55 0.82 4.37 -1.29
CA ILE A 55 2.10 3.71 -0.99
C ILE A 55 3.22 4.74 -0.80
N LEU A 56 3.35 5.69 -1.73
CA LEU A 56 4.33 6.76 -1.65
C LEU A 56 4.01 7.73 -0.50
N GLY A 57 2.73 7.93 -0.18
CA GLY A 57 2.30 8.65 1.02
C GLY A 57 2.79 7.98 2.31
N LEU A 58 2.62 6.66 2.44
CA LEU A 58 3.15 5.88 3.57
C LEU A 58 4.68 5.93 3.64
N LEU A 59 5.36 5.74 2.51
CA LEU A 59 6.82 5.78 2.42
C LEU A 59 7.36 7.14 2.86
N SER A 60 6.78 8.23 2.34
CA SER A 60 7.13 9.61 2.68
C SER A 60 6.90 9.90 4.16
N ALA A 61 5.80 9.38 4.73
CA ALA A 61 5.52 9.53 6.16
C ALA A 61 6.59 8.86 7.05
N THR A 62 7.31 7.85 6.55
CA THR A 62 8.42 7.23 7.31
C THR A 62 9.65 8.12 7.47
N LEU A 63 9.77 9.19 6.67
CA LEU A 63 10.85 10.17 6.73
C LEU A 63 10.64 11.21 7.84
N HIS A 64 9.40 11.40 8.28
CA HIS A 64 9.09 12.41 9.29
C HIS A 64 9.48 11.92 10.69
N PRO A 65 10.27 12.62 11.52
CA PRO A 65 10.79 12.10 12.79
C PRO A 65 9.72 11.86 13.89
N SER A 66 8.56 12.49 13.78
CA SER A 66 7.49 12.38 14.78
C SER A 66 6.51 11.24 14.45
N GLY A 67 6.16 10.42 15.45
CA GLY A 67 5.11 9.40 15.36
C GLY A 67 5.59 7.99 15.73
N GLY A 68 4.65 7.07 15.93
CA GLY A 68 4.95 5.67 16.27
C GLY A 68 5.87 4.99 15.25
N THR A 69 6.73 4.09 15.72
CA THR A 69 7.76 3.44 14.90
C THR A 69 7.32 2.10 14.32
N GLY A 70 6.34 1.42 14.94
CA GLY A 70 5.96 0.04 14.61
C GLY A 70 5.46 -0.18 13.17
N TRP A 71 4.91 0.84 12.52
CA TRP A 71 4.40 0.77 11.14
C TRP A 71 5.44 1.19 10.08
N ARG A 72 6.54 1.85 10.48
CA ARG A 72 7.51 2.42 9.53
C ARG A 72 8.30 1.36 8.77
N GLY A 73 8.71 0.29 9.46
CA GLY A 73 9.41 -0.83 8.83
C GLY A 73 8.57 -1.47 7.72
N PRO A 74 7.33 -1.91 8.03
CA PRO A 74 6.39 -2.40 7.01
C PRO A 74 6.10 -1.38 5.90
N ALA A 75 5.95 -0.08 6.20
CA ALA A 75 5.73 0.94 5.18
C ALA A 75 6.92 1.10 4.21
N ARG A 76 8.16 1.01 4.71
CA ARG A 76 9.37 1.00 3.87
C ARG A 76 9.43 -0.26 3.01
N LEU A 77 9.13 -1.41 3.59
CA LEU A 77 9.05 -2.68 2.86
C LEU A 77 8.00 -2.60 1.76
N LEU A 78 6.80 -2.07 2.03
CA LEU A 78 5.75 -1.86 1.03
C LEU A 78 6.24 -0.97 -0.11
N GLY A 79 6.97 0.10 0.20
CA GLY A 79 7.59 0.96 -0.81
C GLY A 79 8.61 0.23 -1.68
N VAL A 80 9.49 -0.59 -1.08
CA VAL A 80 10.45 -1.42 -1.82
C VAL A 80 9.72 -2.42 -2.71
N LEU A 81 8.73 -3.15 -2.19
CA LEU A 81 7.93 -4.10 -2.96
C LEU A 81 7.19 -3.42 -4.12
N TYR A 82 6.74 -2.18 -3.94
CA TYR A 82 6.14 -1.39 -5.02
C TYR A 82 7.14 -1.09 -6.15
N PHE A 83 8.37 -0.69 -5.83
CA PHE A 83 9.40 -0.49 -6.86
C PHE A 83 9.81 -1.81 -7.53
N VAL A 84 9.88 -2.90 -6.77
CA VAL A 84 10.06 -4.25 -7.33
C VAL A 84 8.91 -4.59 -8.29
N GLN A 85 7.65 -4.28 -7.94
CA GLN A 85 6.48 -4.49 -8.80
C GLN A 85 6.64 -3.82 -10.17
N LEU A 86 7.09 -2.57 -10.18
CA LEU A 86 7.36 -1.82 -11.41
C LEU A 86 8.53 -2.43 -12.19
N GLY A 87 9.60 -2.79 -11.49
CA GLY A 87 10.78 -3.44 -12.07
C GLY A 87 10.46 -4.78 -12.72
N LEU A 88 9.66 -5.64 -12.08
CA LEU A 88 9.25 -6.94 -12.62
C LEU A 88 8.51 -6.80 -13.95
N VAL A 89 7.58 -5.85 -14.04
CA VAL A 89 6.85 -5.58 -15.28
C VAL A 89 7.77 -5.00 -16.33
N ALA A 90 8.53 -3.94 -16.00
CA ALA A 90 9.39 -3.26 -16.95
C ALA A 90 10.50 -4.17 -17.49
N ALA A 91 11.16 -4.93 -16.63
CA ALA A 91 12.21 -5.87 -17.04
C ALA A 91 11.63 -7.04 -17.83
N GLY A 92 10.51 -7.62 -17.37
CA GLY A 92 9.90 -8.75 -18.07
C GLY A 92 9.37 -8.37 -19.46
N THR A 93 8.80 -7.17 -19.62
CA THR A 93 8.32 -6.71 -20.94
C THR A 93 9.45 -6.24 -21.85
N ALA A 94 10.42 -5.47 -21.32
CA ALA A 94 11.50 -4.92 -22.14
C ALA A 94 12.51 -6.00 -22.58
N ALA A 95 12.80 -6.97 -21.73
CA ALA A 95 13.72 -8.06 -22.05
C ALA A 95 13.04 -9.24 -22.78
N GLY A 96 11.71 -9.22 -22.95
CA GLY A 96 10.94 -10.34 -23.51
C GLY A 96 10.92 -11.59 -22.62
N VAL A 97 11.24 -11.45 -21.33
CA VAL A 97 11.37 -12.55 -20.38
C VAL A 97 10.08 -12.67 -19.56
N SER A 98 9.10 -13.38 -20.11
CA SER A 98 7.73 -13.47 -19.55
C SER A 98 7.65 -14.00 -18.12
N TRP A 99 8.55 -14.91 -17.72
CA TRP A 99 8.55 -15.46 -16.36
C TRP A 99 8.89 -14.42 -15.29
N ILE A 100 9.66 -13.37 -15.63
CA ILE A 100 9.95 -12.25 -14.71
C ILE A 100 8.67 -11.43 -14.49
N ALA A 101 7.95 -11.10 -15.57
CA ALA A 101 6.68 -10.39 -15.46
C ALA A 101 5.63 -11.24 -14.71
N ALA A 102 5.68 -12.56 -14.82
CA ALA A 102 4.79 -13.48 -14.11
C ALA A 102 4.98 -13.49 -12.58
N LEU A 103 6.07 -12.92 -12.05
CA LEU A 103 6.25 -12.71 -10.60
C LEU A 103 5.40 -11.55 -10.06
N HIS A 104 4.87 -10.69 -10.93
CA HIS A 104 4.08 -9.51 -10.56
C HIS A 104 2.87 -9.83 -9.65
N PRO A 105 2.03 -10.86 -9.92
CA PRO A 105 0.92 -11.20 -9.03
C PRO A 105 1.39 -11.71 -7.66
N ALA A 106 2.50 -12.45 -7.60
CA ALA A 106 3.06 -12.95 -6.35
C ALA A 106 3.58 -11.79 -5.47
N ASN A 107 4.26 -10.81 -6.07
CA ASN A 107 4.69 -9.62 -5.35
C ASN A 107 3.51 -8.72 -4.94
N ALA A 108 2.43 -8.64 -5.73
CA ALA A 108 1.19 -7.96 -5.33
C ALA A 108 0.57 -8.58 -4.06
N LEU A 109 0.59 -9.92 -3.94
CA LEU A 109 0.14 -10.60 -2.73
C LEU A 109 1.02 -10.25 -1.52
N ALA A 110 2.34 -10.23 -1.68
CA ALA A 110 3.25 -9.79 -0.63
C ALA A 110 2.97 -8.34 -0.19
N MET A 111 2.76 -7.43 -1.15
CA MET A 111 2.37 -6.05 -0.88
C MET A 111 1.06 -5.96 -0.09
N LEU A 112 0.05 -6.76 -0.46
CA LEU A 112 -1.23 -6.81 0.23
C LEU A 112 -1.06 -7.22 1.70
N LEU A 113 -0.29 -8.28 1.96
CA LEU A 113 -0.01 -8.76 3.32
C LEU A 113 0.71 -7.71 4.16
N VAL A 114 1.69 -7.02 3.58
CA VAL A 114 2.40 -5.92 4.26
C VAL A 114 1.46 -4.76 4.56
N ALA A 115 0.58 -4.39 3.62
CA ALA A 115 -0.40 -3.31 3.82
C ALA A 115 -1.40 -3.64 4.93
N VAL A 116 -1.88 -4.89 5.00
CA VAL A 116 -2.72 -5.40 6.10
C VAL A 116 -1.99 -5.31 7.43
N GLU A 117 -0.71 -5.68 7.48
CA GLU A 117 0.07 -5.60 8.72
C GLU A 117 0.29 -4.14 9.18
N ILE A 118 0.49 -3.20 8.24
CA ILE A 118 0.51 -1.76 8.58
C ILE A 118 -0.82 -1.36 9.23
N LEU A 119 -1.94 -1.74 8.62
CA LEU A 119 -3.27 -1.41 9.14
C LEU A 119 -3.50 -2.00 10.54
N ARG A 120 -3.15 -3.28 10.74
CA ARG A 120 -3.31 -4.01 12.00
C ARG A 120 -2.51 -3.38 13.14
N ARG A 121 -1.26 -2.97 12.87
CA ARG A 121 -0.39 -2.29 13.84
C ARG A 121 -0.88 -0.89 14.23
N ASN A 122 -1.65 -0.23 13.36
CA ASN A 122 -2.23 1.08 13.66
C ASN A 122 -3.62 0.99 14.30
N ALA A 123 -4.39 -0.06 14.00
CA ALA A 123 -5.67 -0.34 14.66
C ALA A 123 -5.51 -0.81 16.11
N ALA A 124 -4.41 -1.49 16.43
CA ALA A 124 -4.11 -1.96 17.78
C ALA A 124 -3.60 -0.86 18.75
N LEU A 125 -3.47 0.39 18.30
CA LEU A 125 -3.14 1.52 19.19
C LEU A 125 -4.42 1.99 19.90
N PRO A 126 -4.54 1.82 21.23
CA PRO A 126 -5.71 2.30 21.96
C PRO A 126 -5.86 3.80 21.77
N SER A 127 -7.11 4.25 21.61
CA SER A 127 -7.54 5.64 21.80
C SER A 127 -7.27 6.06 23.25
N ALA A 128 -6.01 6.23 23.62
CA ALA A 128 -5.60 6.70 24.94
C ALA A 128 -5.90 8.21 25.05
N ARG A 129 -7.19 8.55 25.17
CA ARG A 129 -7.76 9.85 25.57
C ARG A 129 -9.29 9.75 25.63
N ALA A 130 -9.82 9.01 26.60
CA ALA A 130 -11.22 9.14 27.01
C ALA A 130 -11.46 8.69 28.48
N THR A 131 -10.44 8.75 29.33
CA THR A 131 -10.56 8.44 30.76
C THR A 131 -9.54 9.26 31.55
N ASP A 132 -9.70 10.58 31.53
CA ASP A 132 -9.28 11.37 32.70
C ASP A 132 -9.91 12.76 32.68
N THR A 133 -11.15 12.86 33.13
CA THR A 133 -11.75 14.02 33.81
C THR A 133 -13.14 13.58 34.27
N ARG A 134 -13.60 13.64 35.51
CA ARG A 134 -13.11 14.19 36.79
C ARG A 134 -14.03 13.58 37.86
N ASN A 135 -13.47 13.23 39.01
CA ASN A 135 -14.16 13.41 40.29
C ASN A 135 -14.13 14.90 40.65
#